data_AF-A0A3Q2XRP7-F1
#
_entry.id   AF-A0A3Q2XRP7-F1
#
_cell.length_a   1.000
_cell.length_b   1.000
_cell.length_c   1.000
_cell.angle_alpha   90.00
_cell.angle_beta   90.00
_cell.angle_gamma   90.00
#
_symmetry.space_group_name_H-M   'P 1'
#
loop_
_entity.id
_entity.type
_entity.pdbx_description
1 polymer ?
#
loop_
_entity_poly.entity_id
_entity_poly.type
_entity_poly.pdbx_seq_one_letter_code
_entity_poly.pdbx_strand_id
1 'polypeptide(L)'
;MSKTSMRKLHWRSRMQDTFVPLIDSSGELGVAVGGGADYGEFPFVTAAPGDGINVGDIILEIGGTPVLGMTLGDVRGVLNSCPHPVRIKTVSPGATLCKDLRLYLSKCFTPGSVDSTLQQVIRENLFLRAVPCTTRPPRAGEIPGTDYNFVSIEEFFSLEESGALLESVALYTVVSFYKTTC
;
A
#
# COMPACT_ATOMS: atom_id res chain seq x y z
N MET A 1 -33.75 -20.75 17.52
CA MET A 1 -32.46 -21.14 16.91
C MET A 1 -31.52 -19.95 17.01
N SER A 2 -30.41 -20.09 17.74
CA SER A 2 -29.44 -19.01 17.99
C SER A 2 -28.69 -18.67 16.70
N LYS A 3 -28.87 -17.45 16.17
CA LYS A 3 -27.99 -16.91 15.14
C LYS A 3 -26.70 -16.51 15.84
N THR A 4 -25.72 -17.42 15.88
CA THR A 4 -24.36 -17.09 16.29
C THR A 4 -23.78 -16.17 15.23
N SER A 5 -23.90 -14.86 15.42
CA SER A 5 -23.17 -13.86 14.65
C SER A 5 -21.69 -14.15 14.80
N MET A 6 -21.09 -14.79 13.80
CA MET A 6 -19.64 -14.95 13.74
C MET A 6 -19.03 -13.55 13.84
N ARG A 7 -18.42 -13.23 14.99
CA ARG A 7 -17.60 -12.03 15.12
C ARG A 7 -16.55 -12.12 14.01
N LYS A 8 -16.66 -11.26 13.00
CA LYS A 8 -15.66 -11.18 11.94
C LYS A 8 -14.33 -10.86 12.62
N LEU A 9 -13.44 -11.83 12.69
CA LEU A 9 -12.10 -11.68 13.24
C LEU A 9 -11.36 -10.58 12.46
N HIS A 10 -10.48 -9.82 13.12
CA HIS A 10 -9.67 -8.80 12.47
C HIS A 10 -8.71 -9.44 11.46
N TRP A 11 -8.36 -8.76 10.36
CA TRP A 11 -7.50 -9.34 9.31
C TRP A 11 -6.13 -9.77 9.84
N ARG A 12 -5.60 -9.12 10.89
CA ARG A 12 -4.32 -9.46 11.51
C ARG A 12 -4.28 -10.90 12.04
N SER A 13 -5.44 -11.44 12.46
CA SER A 13 -5.54 -12.83 12.93
C SER A 13 -5.51 -13.88 11.81
N ARG A 14 -5.66 -13.45 10.55
CA ARG A 14 -5.61 -14.30 9.35
C ARG A 14 -4.32 -14.13 8.55
N MET A 15 -3.36 -13.39 9.11
CA MET A 15 -2.07 -13.21 8.47
C MET A 15 -1.33 -14.53 8.42
N GLN A 16 -0.79 -14.84 7.25
CA GLN A 16 0.05 -16.00 7.01
C GLN A 16 1.50 -15.54 6.82
N ASP A 17 2.41 -16.41 7.22
CA ASP A 17 3.84 -16.19 7.12
C ASP A 17 4.41 -17.37 6.35
N THR A 18 5.02 -17.11 5.20
CA THR A 18 5.49 -18.15 4.30
C THR A 18 6.91 -17.88 3.87
N PHE A 19 7.70 -18.95 3.80
CA PHE A 19 9.07 -18.91 3.33
C PHE A 19 9.11 -19.41 1.89
N VAL A 20 9.47 -18.52 0.98
CA VAL A 20 9.56 -18.80 -0.45
C VAL A 20 11.00 -19.18 -0.78
N PRO A 21 11.28 -20.43 -1.15
CA PRO A 21 12.62 -20.83 -1.59
C PRO A 21 12.92 -20.29 -2.98
N LEU A 22 14.20 -20.24 -3.33
CA LEU A 22 14.62 -20.04 -4.71
C LEU A 22 14.27 -21.31 -5.50
N ILE A 23 13.53 -21.20 -6.61
CA ILE A 23 13.05 -22.38 -7.35
C ILE A 23 14.15 -22.96 -8.22
N ASP A 24 15.04 -22.14 -8.78
CA ASP A 24 16.13 -22.61 -9.63
C ASP A 24 17.32 -21.64 -9.71
N SER A 25 18.35 -22.05 -10.45
CA SER A 25 19.52 -21.22 -10.80
C SER A 25 19.22 -20.11 -11.81
N SER A 26 17.96 -19.94 -12.26
CA SER A 26 17.52 -18.84 -13.14
C SER A 26 17.16 -17.57 -12.36
N GLY A 27 16.93 -17.70 -11.05
CA GLY A 27 16.59 -16.59 -10.17
C GLY A 27 15.09 -16.34 -10.00
N GLU A 28 14.22 -17.19 -10.56
CA GLU A 28 12.77 -17.02 -10.43
C GLU A 28 12.24 -17.58 -9.10
N LEU A 29 11.56 -16.73 -8.32
CA LEU A 29 10.92 -17.12 -7.05
C LEU A 29 9.58 -17.85 -7.26
N GLY A 30 9.06 -17.91 -8.49
CA GLY A 30 7.69 -18.36 -8.80
C GLY A 30 6.58 -17.51 -8.16
N VAL A 31 6.95 -16.46 -7.42
CA VAL A 31 6.04 -15.46 -6.86
C VAL A 31 6.08 -14.21 -7.72
N ALA A 32 4.93 -13.82 -8.26
CA ALA A 32 4.77 -12.56 -8.98
C ALA A 32 3.87 -11.61 -8.21
N VAL A 33 4.13 -10.31 -8.36
CA VAL A 33 3.42 -9.22 -7.68
C VAL A 33 2.75 -8.31 -8.70
N GLY A 34 1.52 -7.89 -8.36
CA GLY A 34 0.75 -6.83 -9.01
C GLY A 34 0.20 -5.82 -8.00
N GLY A 35 -0.56 -4.85 -8.47
CA GLY A 35 -1.04 -3.72 -7.66
C GLY A 35 0.07 -2.72 -7.38
N GLY A 36 0.03 -2.06 -6.22
CA GLY A 36 0.99 -1.02 -5.83
C GLY A 36 0.33 0.34 -5.71
N ALA A 37 0.99 1.24 -4.97
CA ALA A 37 0.49 2.59 -4.73
C ALA A 37 0.24 3.38 -6.01
N ASP A 38 1.06 3.17 -7.03
CA ASP A 38 0.96 3.68 -8.39
C ASP A 38 -0.29 3.17 -9.15
N TYR A 39 -0.95 2.12 -8.65
CA TYR A 39 -2.24 1.62 -9.16
C TYR A 39 -3.42 1.94 -8.24
N GLY A 40 -3.18 2.57 -7.09
CA GLY A 40 -4.22 2.77 -6.07
C GLY A 40 -4.64 1.47 -5.38
N GLU A 41 -3.77 0.46 -5.38
CA GLU A 41 -4.02 -0.87 -4.82
C GLU A 41 -2.92 -1.28 -3.85
N PHE A 42 -3.23 -2.13 -2.89
CA PHE A 42 -2.20 -2.84 -2.14
C PHE A 42 -1.44 -3.81 -3.06
N PRO A 43 -0.15 -4.05 -2.82
CA PRO A 43 0.56 -5.11 -3.51
C PRO A 43 -0.09 -6.46 -3.22
N PHE A 44 -0.30 -7.26 -4.26
CA PHE A 44 -0.92 -8.58 -4.13
C PHE A 44 -0.23 -9.61 -5.02
N VAL A 45 -0.40 -10.86 -4.65
CA VAL A 45 0.20 -12.01 -5.35
C VAL A 45 -0.55 -12.28 -6.65
N THR A 46 0.16 -12.33 -7.77
CA THR A 46 -0.38 -12.68 -9.10
C THR A 46 0.01 -14.08 -9.57
N ALA A 47 1.10 -14.62 -9.05
CA ALA A 47 1.53 -16.01 -9.23
C ALA A 47 2.21 -16.49 -7.95
N ALA A 48 2.10 -17.78 -7.64
CA ALA A 48 2.77 -18.39 -6.49
C ALA A 48 3.16 -19.84 -6.83
N PRO A 49 4.28 -20.35 -6.27
CA PRO A 49 4.78 -21.69 -6.58
C PRO A 49 4.03 -22.84 -5.91
N GLY A 50 2.99 -22.54 -5.12
CA GLY A 50 2.13 -23.54 -4.49
C GLY A 50 2.72 -24.07 -3.18
N ASP A 51 2.71 -23.23 -2.15
CA ASP A 51 2.61 -23.62 -0.74
C ASP A 51 2.45 -22.33 0.10
N GLY A 52 1.45 -22.25 0.97
CA GLY A 52 1.27 -21.13 1.94
C GLY A 52 0.93 -19.73 1.38
N ILE A 53 1.09 -19.47 0.08
CA ILE A 53 0.75 -18.20 -0.57
C ILE A 53 -0.24 -18.44 -1.70
N ASN A 54 -1.35 -17.69 -1.72
CA ASN A 54 -2.38 -17.81 -2.74
C ASN A 54 -2.40 -16.60 -3.67
N VAL A 55 -2.72 -16.85 -4.94
CA VAL A 55 -3.01 -15.77 -5.89
C VAL A 55 -4.16 -14.91 -5.36
N GLY A 56 -3.90 -13.61 -5.30
CA GLY A 56 -4.83 -12.61 -4.81
C GLY A 56 -4.63 -12.20 -3.35
N ASP A 57 -3.76 -12.89 -2.59
CA ASP A 57 -3.42 -12.46 -1.23
C ASP A 57 -2.71 -11.09 -1.25
N ILE A 58 -3.03 -10.24 -0.28
CA ILE A 58 -2.38 -8.95 -0.06
C ILE A 58 -1.04 -9.19 0.62
N ILE A 59 0.02 -8.56 0.12
CA ILE A 59 1.36 -8.69 0.64
C ILE A 59 1.61 -7.57 1.64
N LEU A 60 1.85 -7.92 2.90
CA LEU A 60 2.06 -6.98 4.00
C LEU A 60 3.55 -6.65 4.17
N GLU A 61 4.39 -7.68 4.08
CA GLU A 61 5.83 -7.60 4.38
C GLU A 61 6.60 -8.60 3.51
N ILE A 62 7.79 -8.20 3.06
CA ILE A 62 8.73 -9.05 2.32
C ILE A 62 10.10 -8.91 2.97
N GLY A 63 10.70 -10.01 3.42
CA GLY A 63 12.04 -10.03 4.02
C GLY A 63 12.21 -9.16 5.27
N GLY A 64 11.13 -8.89 6.00
CA GLY A 64 11.14 -7.97 7.14
C GLY A 64 10.78 -6.52 6.78
N THR A 65 10.66 -6.18 5.50
CA THR A 65 10.32 -4.83 5.02
C THR A 65 8.81 -4.72 4.80
N PRO A 66 8.10 -3.78 5.47
CA PRO A 66 6.70 -3.50 5.19
C PRO A 66 6.53 -2.89 3.79
N VAL A 67 5.72 -3.53 2.94
CA VAL A 67 5.61 -3.16 1.51
C VAL A 67 4.33 -2.41 1.14
N LEU A 68 3.42 -2.23 2.09
CA LEU A 68 2.18 -1.49 1.86
C LEU A 68 2.48 0.00 1.67
N GLY A 69 1.87 0.61 0.64
CA GLY A 69 2.16 1.99 0.25
C GLY A 69 3.41 2.15 -0.64
N MET A 70 4.08 1.06 -1.02
CA MET A 70 5.16 1.11 -2.00
C MET A 70 4.61 1.01 -3.45
N THR A 71 5.38 1.52 -4.42
CA THR A 71 5.08 1.34 -5.85
C THR A 71 5.32 -0.11 -6.26
N LEU A 72 4.68 -0.56 -7.34
CA LEU A 72 4.92 -1.92 -7.87
C LEU A 72 6.41 -2.19 -8.13
N GLY A 73 7.10 -1.20 -8.69
CA GLY A 73 8.54 -1.28 -8.97
C GLY A 73 9.35 -1.51 -7.70
N ASP A 74 9.07 -0.76 -6.63
CA ASP A 74 9.79 -0.92 -5.38
C ASP A 74 9.48 -2.25 -4.68
N VAL A 75 8.22 -2.72 -4.71
CA VAL A 75 7.88 -4.02 -4.12
C VAL A 75 8.62 -5.16 -4.83
N ARG A 76 8.72 -5.10 -6.16
CA ARG A 76 9.54 -6.03 -6.96
C ARG A 76 11.03 -5.91 -6.63
N GLY A 77 11.52 -4.68 -6.45
CA GLY A 77 12.89 -4.41 -6.03
C GLY A 77 13.22 -5.06 -4.68
N VAL A 78 12.34 -4.92 -3.69
CA VAL A 78 12.48 -5.58 -2.37
C VAL A 78 12.49 -7.10 -2.53
N LEU A 79 11.51 -7.66 -3.25
CA LEU A 79 11.41 -9.12 -3.46
C LEU A 79 12.68 -9.70 -4.07
N ASN A 80 13.22 -9.06 -5.11
CA ASN A 80 14.42 -9.52 -5.82
C ASN A 80 15.73 -9.30 -5.03
N SER A 81 15.72 -8.41 -4.04
CA SER A 81 16.92 -8.08 -3.24
C SER A 81 17.01 -8.91 -1.95
N CYS A 82 15.95 -9.62 -1.56
CA CYS A 82 15.93 -10.39 -0.33
C CYS A 82 16.79 -11.67 -0.42
N PRO A 83 17.56 -12.01 0.63
CA PRO A 83 18.23 -13.30 0.70
C PRO A 83 17.22 -14.44 0.85
N HIS A 84 17.53 -15.59 0.27
CA HIS A 84 16.65 -16.75 0.24
C HIS A 84 16.89 -17.67 1.46
N PRO A 85 15.84 -18.35 1.96
CA PRO A 85 14.43 -18.25 1.54
C PRO A 85 13.80 -16.91 1.97
N VAL A 86 13.00 -16.30 1.09
CA VAL A 86 12.37 -15.02 1.35
C VAL A 86 11.13 -15.21 2.22
N ARG A 87 11.10 -14.56 3.37
CA ARG A 87 9.93 -14.54 4.24
C ARG A 87 8.90 -13.53 3.73
N ILE A 88 7.70 -13.96 3.41
CA ILE A 88 6.61 -13.10 2.93
C ILE A 88 5.43 -13.25 3.88
N LYS A 89 4.93 -12.11 4.38
CA LYS A 89 3.68 -12.06 5.15
C LYS A 89 2.54 -11.64 4.25
N THR A 90 1.52 -12.48 4.19
CA THR A 90 0.35 -12.23 3.35
C THR A 90 -0.94 -12.31 4.15
N VAL A 91 -2.02 -11.80 3.59
CA VAL A 91 -3.37 -11.99 4.12
C VAL A 91 -4.37 -12.03 2.98
N SER A 92 -5.28 -13.01 3.02
CA SER A 92 -6.34 -13.08 2.02
C SER A 92 -7.28 -11.86 2.15
N PRO A 93 -7.61 -11.20 1.03
CA PRO A 93 -8.46 -10.02 1.03
C PRO A 93 -9.83 -10.34 1.62
N GLY A 94 -10.40 -9.37 2.34
CA GLY A 94 -11.71 -9.51 2.95
C GLY A 94 -12.38 -8.17 3.21
N ALA A 95 -13.51 -8.20 3.92
CA ALA A 95 -14.32 -6.99 4.13
C ALA A 95 -13.59 -5.86 4.89
N THR A 96 -12.64 -6.20 5.77
CA THR A 96 -11.89 -5.21 6.57
C THR A 96 -10.66 -4.68 5.84
N LEU A 97 -9.97 -5.54 5.07
CA LEU A 97 -8.79 -5.21 4.28
C LEU A 97 -8.97 -5.82 2.88
N CYS A 98 -9.41 -5.00 1.93
CA CYS A 98 -9.50 -5.33 0.50
C CYS A 98 -8.28 -4.79 -0.24
N LYS A 99 -8.15 -5.10 -1.54
CA LYS A 99 -7.02 -4.63 -2.36
C LYS A 99 -7.04 -3.12 -2.64
N ASP A 100 -8.18 -2.46 -2.52
CA ASP A 100 -8.30 -1.02 -2.75
C ASP A 100 -7.61 -0.22 -1.64
N LEU A 101 -6.46 0.39 -1.97
CA LEU A 101 -5.66 1.19 -1.05
C LEU A 101 -6.34 2.51 -0.72
N ARG A 102 -6.99 3.15 -1.71
CA ARG A 102 -7.70 4.42 -1.55
C ARG A 102 -8.85 4.29 -0.57
N LEU A 103 -9.62 3.22 -0.71
CA LEU A 103 -10.70 2.88 0.22
C LEU A 103 -10.19 2.60 1.63
N TYR A 104 -8.98 2.06 1.79
CA TYR A 104 -8.42 1.82 3.12
C TYR A 104 -7.91 3.11 3.76
N LEU A 105 -7.27 4.00 3.01
CA LEU A 105 -6.80 5.29 3.48
C LEU A 105 -7.93 6.26 3.84
N SER A 106 -9.07 6.21 3.13
CA SER A 106 -10.23 7.06 3.43
C SER A 106 -10.98 6.70 4.72
N LYS A 107 -10.69 5.54 5.35
CA LYS A 107 -11.34 5.11 6.58
C LYS A 107 -10.75 5.81 7.80
N CYS A 108 -11.62 6.22 8.72
CA CYS A 108 -11.22 6.69 10.05
C CYS A 108 -11.16 5.51 11.02
N PHE A 109 -9.97 5.19 11.52
CA PHE A 109 -9.77 4.18 12.55
C PHE A 109 -9.50 4.83 13.91
N THR A 110 -9.84 4.11 15.00
CA THR A 110 -9.52 4.56 16.36
C THR A 110 -8.00 4.74 16.51
N PRO A 111 -7.51 5.87 17.03
CA PRO A 111 -6.08 6.08 17.26
C PRO A 111 -5.45 4.97 18.11
N GLY A 112 -4.29 4.48 17.70
CA GLY A 112 -3.59 3.37 18.36
C GLY A 112 -4.13 1.98 18.02
N SER A 113 -5.19 1.87 17.20
CA SER A 113 -5.61 0.60 16.63
C SER A 113 -4.59 0.08 15.60
N VAL A 114 -4.59 -1.23 15.38
CA VAL A 114 -3.76 -1.89 14.35
C VAL A 114 -3.92 -1.21 12.99
N ASP A 115 -5.15 -0.85 12.60
CA ASP A 115 -5.41 -0.24 11.32
C ASP A 115 -4.89 1.21 11.24
N SER A 116 -5.02 1.99 12.32
CA SER A 116 -4.44 3.34 12.38
C SER A 116 -2.91 3.32 12.29
N THR A 117 -2.26 2.34 12.93
CA THR A 117 -0.82 2.13 12.80
C THR A 117 -0.45 1.69 11.38
N LEU A 118 -1.26 0.84 10.74
CA LEU A 118 -1.03 0.43 9.36
C LEU A 118 -1.13 1.62 8.39
N GLN A 119 -2.14 2.48 8.55
CA GLN A 119 -2.26 3.71 7.77
C GLN A 119 -1.04 4.62 7.94
N GLN A 120 -0.48 4.71 9.15
CA GLN A 120 0.74 5.47 9.38
C GLN A 120 1.94 4.89 8.59
N VAL A 121 2.14 3.57 8.64
CA VAL A 121 3.19 2.88 7.86
C VAL A 121 3.02 3.11 6.35
N ILE A 122 1.77 3.04 5.86
CA ILE A 122 1.46 3.29 4.46
C ILE A 122 1.85 4.72 4.08
N ARG A 123 1.46 5.73 4.88
CA ARG A 123 1.80 7.13 4.62
C ARG A 123 3.31 7.36 4.63
N GLU A 124 4.04 6.78 5.59
CA GLU A 124 5.50 6.83 5.65
C GLU A 124 6.16 6.28 4.38
N ASN A 125 5.69 5.13 3.89
CA ASN A 125 6.18 4.57 2.63
C ASN A 125 5.88 5.46 1.43
N LEU A 126 4.71 6.08 1.39
CA LEU A 126 4.31 6.98 0.31
C LEU A 126 5.14 8.28 0.31
N PHE A 127 5.44 8.85 1.48
CA PHE A 127 6.27 10.06 1.60
C PHE A 127 7.69 9.89 1.05
N LEU A 128 8.21 8.68 1.03
CA LEU A 128 9.53 8.39 0.45
C LEU A 128 9.51 8.34 -1.09
N ARG A 129 8.33 8.29 -1.70
CA ARG A 129 8.15 7.89 -3.11
C ARG A 129 7.32 8.85 -3.94
N ALA A 130 6.53 9.70 -3.28
CA ALA A 130 5.65 10.65 -3.94
C ALA A 130 5.67 12.00 -3.22
N VAL A 131 5.62 13.06 -4.02
CA VAL A 131 5.57 14.45 -3.54
C VAL A 131 4.10 14.83 -3.32
N PRO A 132 3.70 15.26 -2.10
CA PRO A 132 2.31 15.59 -1.80
C PRO A 132 1.83 16.84 -2.55
N CYS A 133 0.57 16.88 -2.97
CA CYS A 133 -0.04 18.12 -3.48
C CYS A 133 -0.57 19.03 -2.37
N THR A 134 -0.49 20.34 -2.55
CA THR A 134 -1.12 21.31 -1.63
C THR A 134 -1.67 22.51 -2.39
N THR A 135 -2.78 23.07 -1.89
CA THR A 135 -3.42 24.27 -2.44
C THR A 135 -2.99 25.56 -1.75
N ARG A 136 -2.24 25.46 -0.65
CA ARG A 136 -1.68 26.65 0.01
C ARG A 136 -0.51 27.20 -0.80
N PRO A 137 -0.20 28.51 -0.68
CA PRO A 137 1.01 29.06 -1.29
C PRO A 137 2.29 28.46 -0.66
N PRO A 138 3.40 28.39 -1.42
CA PRO A 138 4.72 28.03 -0.89
C PRO A 138 5.14 28.95 0.26
N ARG A 139 5.73 28.36 1.30
CA ARG A 139 6.42 29.10 2.37
C ARG A 139 7.87 29.34 1.96
N ALA A 140 8.52 30.30 2.63
CA ALA A 140 9.93 30.60 2.39
C ALA A 140 10.80 29.34 2.61
N GLY A 141 11.57 28.98 1.60
CA GLY A 141 12.45 27.79 1.62
C GLY A 141 11.82 26.51 1.06
N GLU A 142 10.52 26.48 0.76
CA GLU A 142 9.89 25.32 0.12
C GLU A 142 10.14 25.32 -1.39
N ILE A 143 10.44 24.14 -1.93
CA ILE A 143 10.80 23.89 -3.31
C ILE A 143 9.64 23.13 -3.99
N PRO A 144 8.97 23.74 -4.98
CA PRO A 144 7.95 23.06 -5.78
C PRO A 144 8.47 21.77 -6.42
N GLY A 145 7.69 20.69 -6.30
CA GLY A 145 8.06 19.37 -6.83
C GLY A 145 9.09 18.60 -5.99
N THR A 146 9.56 19.16 -4.87
CA THR A 146 10.35 18.44 -3.87
C THR A 146 9.59 18.35 -2.55
N ASP A 147 9.18 19.49 -1.99
CA ASP A 147 8.43 19.51 -0.73
C ASP A 147 6.93 19.28 -0.99
N TYR A 148 6.38 20.01 -1.95
CA TYR A 148 4.98 19.90 -2.38
C TYR A 148 4.82 20.21 -3.86
N ASN A 149 3.82 19.59 -4.48
CA ASN A 149 3.22 20.06 -5.71
C ASN A 149 2.19 21.14 -5.37
N PHE A 150 2.55 22.40 -5.57
CA PHE A 150 1.66 23.53 -5.33
C PHE A 150 0.68 23.65 -6.50
N VAL A 151 -0.57 23.28 -6.26
CA VAL A 151 -1.64 23.24 -7.26
C VAL A 151 -2.73 24.26 -6.90
N SER A 152 -3.44 24.76 -7.90
CA SER A 152 -4.66 25.54 -7.66
C SER A 152 -5.77 24.68 -7.06
N ILE A 153 -6.79 25.33 -6.50
CA ILE A 153 -7.99 24.64 -6.00
C ILE A 153 -8.70 23.88 -7.14
N GLU A 154 -8.76 24.45 -8.34
CA GLU A 154 -9.40 23.84 -9.51
C GLU A 154 -8.64 22.60 -10.01
N GLU A 155 -7.31 22.68 -10.08
CA GLU A 155 -6.46 21.53 -10.40
C GLU A 155 -6.60 20.44 -9.34
N PHE A 156 -6.66 20.82 -8.06
CA PHE A 156 -6.86 19.88 -6.97
C PHE A 156 -8.15 19.06 -7.15
N PHE A 157 -9.28 19.73 -7.40
CA PHE A 157 -10.55 19.04 -7.65
C PHE A 157 -10.49 18.16 -8.91
N SER A 158 -9.82 18.62 -9.96
CA SER A 158 -9.62 17.82 -11.18
C SER A 158 -8.84 16.53 -10.92
N LEU A 159 -7.84 16.59 -10.02
CA LEU A 159 -7.06 15.43 -9.61
C LEU A 159 -7.83 14.47 -8.71
N GLU A 160 -8.67 15.01 -7.83
CA GLU A 160 -9.57 14.22 -7.01
C GLU A 160 -10.61 13.49 -7.86
N GLU A 161 -11.28 14.20 -8.77
CA GLU A 161 -12.30 13.64 -9.67
C GLU A 161 -11.74 12.59 -10.62
N SER A 162 -10.52 12.80 -11.13
CA SER A 162 -9.84 11.81 -11.98
C SER A 162 -9.32 10.59 -11.20
N GLY A 163 -9.39 10.60 -9.86
CA GLY A 163 -8.92 9.51 -9.01
C GLY A 163 -7.40 9.37 -8.96
N ALA A 164 -6.67 10.45 -9.28
CA ALA A 164 -5.21 10.52 -9.23
C ALA A 164 -4.66 10.59 -7.79
N LEU A 165 -5.50 10.96 -6.83
CA LEU A 165 -5.15 11.11 -5.42
C LEU A 165 -5.41 9.82 -4.64
N LEU A 166 -4.45 9.42 -3.80
CA LEU A 166 -4.62 8.29 -2.88
C LEU A 166 -5.39 8.64 -1.60
N GLU A 167 -5.22 9.87 -1.13
CA GLU A 167 -5.86 10.41 0.07
C GLU A 167 -6.06 11.93 -0.09
N SER A 168 -7.23 12.42 0.34
CA SER A 168 -7.55 13.84 0.40
C SER A 168 -8.11 14.22 1.78
N VAL A 169 -7.65 15.36 2.32
CA VAL A 169 -8.15 15.93 3.58
C VAL A 169 -8.53 17.38 3.29
N ALA A 170 -9.81 17.70 3.40
CA ALA A 170 -10.38 18.99 2.97
C ALA A 170 -9.96 20.21 3.82
N LEU A 171 -9.25 20.00 4.93
CA LEU A 171 -8.88 21.07 5.87
C LEU A 171 -7.40 21.45 5.71
N TYR A 172 -7.15 22.39 4.80
CA TYR A 172 -5.99 23.31 4.78
C TYR A 172 -4.57 22.75 4.56
N THR A 173 -4.36 21.45 4.41
CA THR A 173 -3.13 20.87 3.82
C THR A 173 -3.46 19.47 3.35
N VAL A 174 -3.29 19.20 2.06
CA VAL A 174 -3.56 17.88 1.51
C VAL A 174 -2.26 17.08 1.48
N VAL A 175 -2.31 15.82 1.91
CA VAL A 175 -1.22 14.86 1.67
C VAL A 175 -1.69 13.99 0.52
N SER A 176 -1.46 14.51 -0.68
CA SER A 176 -1.92 13.89 -1.91
C SER A 176 -0.76 13.20 -2.60
N PHE A 177 -0.65 11.89 -2.47
CA PHE A 177 0.34 11.13 -3.19
C PHE A 177 -0.05 11.04 -4.66
N TYR A 178 0.71 11.71 -5.51
CA TYR A 178 0.55 11.61 -6.95
C TYR A 178 0.92 10.20 -7.40
N LYS A 179 0.10 9.65 -8.28
CA LYS A 179 0.47 8.53 -9.14
C LYS A 179 1.76 8.92 -9.87
N THR A 180 2.91 8.38 -9.47
CA THR A 180 4.13 8.44 -10.28
C THR A 180 3.82 7.65 -11.56
N THR A 181 3.41 8.36 -12.61
CA THR A 181 3.48 7.85 -13.97
C THR A 181 4.96 7.68 -14.29
N CYS A 182 5.44 6.44 -14.21
CA CYS A 182 6.63 6.02 -14.94
C CYS A 182 6.40 6.22 -16.44
#